data_AF-A0AAU9NNT9-F1
#
_entry.id   AF-A0AAU9NNT9-F1
#
_cell.length_a   1.000
_cell.length_b   1.000
_cell.length_c   1.000
_cell.angle_alpha   90.00
_cell.angle_beta   90.00
_cell.angle_gamma   90.00
#
_symmetry.space_group_name_H-M   'P 1'
#
loop_
_entity.id
_entity.type
_entity.pdbx_description
1 polymer ?
#
loop_
_entity_poly.entity_id
_entity_poly.type
_entity_poly.pdbx_seq_one_letter_code
_entity_poly.pdbx_strand_id
1 'polypeptide(L)'
;MGLINTSGGGKGWNPILPSCILKNKFFLASFFSLVESEMSQEYPYPSHVHAASFVSVKLSSKTNYSMWEEQMMCLLESHDMLGFIDGTIKKEKYRGWNRSDKLVKGWIFGSLSEDVMATVLGLDTANNVWEKLRTTYSIYASPNTTRNIDKTDHLPLCRAIMRGDWEEAGEIFNRDKDALTVKLNVEGHSALHIAIDACKHIQFVENLLKEINPESLLALVTCHKENALHRAAMVDNVKAAKMLVEKNPYLLFSLDNMNNMPIHRAIIGSHETTFQYMLDACMRHITLSQEDGYHNPFEGRHGVRLLTNVINAGLLDVAYDLIKKYPVMATKKVGPYIPLLSIARKGDLYFSGTRYNFYQKFVYANLPTGNNDLSGTNKIQDIENQNTYNGNFETNGWKTYFYYGVYFY
;
A
#
# COMPACT_ATOMS: atom_id res chain seq x y z
N MET A 1 27.59 -58.68 -41.07
CA MET A 1 27.39 -58.16 -42.44
C MET A 1 26.41 -57.01 -42.33
N GLY A 2 26.86 -55.75 -42.22
CA GLY A 2 27.02 -54.78 -43.32
C GLY A 2 25.84 -53.78 -43.27
N LEU A 3 25.99 -52.56 -42.70
CA LEU A 3 26.27 -51.27 -43.40
C LEU A 3 25.17 -50.92 -44.44
N ILE A 4 24.45 -49.78 -44.48
CA ILE A 4 24.67 -48.35 -44.13
C ILE A 4 23.32 -47.57 -44.10
N ASN A 5 23.30 -46.48 -43.32
CA ASN A 5 22.43 -45.27 -43.28
C ASN A 5 21.72 -44.81 -44.57
N THR A 6 20.53 -44.17 -44.44
CA THR A 6 20.36 -42.69 -44.46
C THR A 6 18.90 -42.22 -44.19
N SER A 7 18.81 -41.18 -43.34
CA SER A 7 17.85 -40.06 -43.30
C SER A 7 16.32 -40.28 -43.24
N GLY A 8 15.75 -39.90 -42.10
CA GLY A 8 14.98 -38.64 -42.06
C GLY A 8 13.45 -38.73 -42.07
N GLY A 9 12.85 -38.40 -40.91
CA GLY A 9 11.73 -37.46 -40.85
C GLY A 9 10.32 -38.07 -40.86
N GLY A 10 9.62 -37.91 -39.75
CA GLY A 10 8.28 -38.45 -39.49
C GLY A 10 7.14 -37.85 -40.31
N LYS A 11 6.15 -38.71 -40.56
CA LYS A 11 4.73 -38.40 -40.84
C LYS A 11 3.95 -39.23 -39.82
N GLY A 12 2.96 -38.77 -39.06
CA GLY A 12 2.18 -37.54 -39.01
C GLY A 12 0.86 -37.95 -38.36
N TRP A 13 0.69 -37.68 -37.06
CA TRP A 13 -0.61 -37.81 -36.40
C TRP A 13 -1.45 -36.60 -36.76
N ASN A 14 -2.63 -36.86 -37.31
CA ASN A 14 -3.53 -35.89 -37.91
C ASN A 14 -4.79 -35.80 -37.04
N PRO A 15 -5.00 -34.74 -36.23
CA PRO A 15 -6.33 -34.39 -35.75
C PRO A 15 -6.95 -33.40 -36.74
N ILE A 16 -8.11 -33.80 -37.26
CA ILE A 16 -8.98 -32.99 -38.11
C ILE A 16 -9.40 -31.75 -37.31
N LEU A 17 -8.78 -30.61 -37.60
CA LEU A 17 -9.24 -29.28 -37.19
C LEU A 17 -10.20 -28.74 -38.28
N PRO A 18 -11.32 -28.11 -37.90
CA PRO A 18 -12.24 -27.52 -38.86
C PRO A 18 -11.55 -26.45 -39.71
N SER A 19 -11.96 -26.36 -40.98
CA SER A 19 -11.34 -25.64 -42.09
C SER A 19 -11.34 -24.10 -41.99
N CYS A 20 -11.37 -23.53 -40.78
CA CYS A 20 -11.31 -22.09 -40.54
C CYS A 20 -9.91 -21.56 -40.16
N ILE A 21 -8.87 -22.42 -40.03
CA ILE A 21 -7.52 -22.01 -39.61
C ILE A 21 -6.50 -21.91 -40.76
N LEU A 22 -6.91 -22.05 -42.03
CA LEU A 22 -5.99 -22.00 -43.19
C LEU A 22 -6.02 -20.70 -44.01
N LYS A 23 -6.52 -19.60 -43.46
CA LYS A 23 -6.40 -18.27 -44.06
C LYS A 23 -5.93 -17.23 -43.05
N ASN A 24 -4.66 -17.30 -42.66
CA ASN A 24 -3.87 -16.10 -42.38
C ASN A 24 -2.40 -16.47 -42.13
N LYS A 25 -1.61 -16.50 -43.20
CA LYS A 25 -0.14 -16.50 -43.11
C LYS A 25 0.41 -15.24 -42.40
N PHE A 26 -0.40 -14.19 -42.26
CA PHE A 26 -0.05 -12.98 -41.49
C PHE A 26 -0.19 -13.16 -39.97
N PHE A 27 -1.10 -14.02 -39.49
CA PHE A 27 -1.35 -14.14 -38.05
C PHE A 27 -0.24 -14.92 -37.34
N LEU A 28 0.30 -15.95 -37.98
CA LEU A 28 1.42 -16.73 -37.42
C LEU A 28 2.74 -15.94 -37.42
N ALA A 29 2.99 -15.09 -38.42
CA ALA A 29 4.17 -14.21 -38.41
C ALA A 29 4.08 -13.12 -37.34
N SER A 30 2.89 -12.54 -37.12
CA SER A 30 2.66 -11.60 -36.02
C SER A 30 2.72 -12.29 -34.66
N PHE A 31 2.23 -13.53 -34.53
CA PHE A 31 2.27 -14.29 -33.29
C PHE A 31 3.68 -14.76 -32.93
N PHE A 32 4.48 -15.24 -33.90
CA PHE A 32 5.90 -15.52 -33.68
C PHE A 32 6.73 -14.26 -33.42
N SER A 33 6.42 -13.14 -34.09
CA SER A 33 7.05 -11.84 -33.79
C SER A 33 6.66 -11.29 -32.41
N LEU A 34 5.45 -11.58 -31.91
CA LEU A 34 5.03 -11.20 -30.56
C LEU A 34 5.74 -12.06 -29.51
N VAL A 35 5.81 -13.38 -29.75
CA VAL A 35 6.47 -14.35 -28.87
C VAL A 35 8.00 -14.17 -28.85
N GLU A 36 8.62 -13.76 -29.96
CA GLU A 36 10.04 -13.34 -29.98
C GLU A 36 10.27 -11.98 -29.31
N SER A 37 9.25 -11.11 -29.23
CA SER A 37 9.38 -9.81 -28.52
C SER A 37 9.19 -9.91 -27.00
N GLU A 38 8.50 -10.95 -26.52
CA GLU A 38 8.30 -11.23 -25.09
C GLU A 38 9.47 -12.00 -24.45
N MET A 39 10.45 -12.44 -25.25
CA MET A 39 11.69 -13.05 -24.76
C MET A 39 12.91 -12.12 -24.94
N SER A 40 12.97 -10.99 -24.22
CA SER A 40 14.23 -10.44 -23.65
C SER A 40 14.09 -9.02 -23.05
N GLN A 41 13.26 -8.81 -22.02
CA GLN A 41 13.48 -7.68 -21.11
C GLN A 41 13.47 -8.17 -19.67
N GLU A 42 14.62 -8.69 -19.24
CA GLU A 42 14.92 -9.11 -17.87
C GLU A 42 14.79 -7.97 -16.83
N TYR A 43 14.74 -6.71 -17.29
CA TYR A 43 14.62 -5.53 -16.42
C TYR A 43 13.63 -4.49 -16.97
N PRO A 44 12.81 -3.83 -16.12
CA PRO A 44 11.81 -2.87 -16.57
C PRO A 44 12.44 -1.63 -17.22
N TYR A 45 11.82 -1.12 -18.28
CA TYR A 45 12.29 0.09 -18.97
C TYR A 45 11.11 0.94 -19.47
N PRO A 46 10.41 1.66 -18.56
CA PRO A 46 9.29 2.51 -18.92
C PRO A 46 9.79 3.83 -19.54
N SER A 47 10.17 3.77 -20.82
CA SER A 47 10.76 4.90 -21.57
C SER A 47 9.85 6.12 -21.72
N HIS A 48 8.55 5.96 -21.54
CA HIS A 48 7.52 7.00 -21.68
C HIS A 48 7.28 7.80 -20.39
N VAL A 49 7.91 7.41 -19.27
CA VAL A 49 7.66 8.01 -17.97
C VAL A 49 8.58 9.20 -17.73
N HIS A 50 7.96 10.34 -17.45
CA HIS A 50 8.64 11.57 -17.11
C HIS A 50 8.65 11.78 -15.59
N ALA A 51 9.83 11.88 -14.99
CA ALA A 51 9.99 12.05 -13.53
C ALA A 51 9.22 13.27 -12.99
N ALA A 52 9.15 14.35 -13.77
CA ALA A 52 8.43 15.58 -13.41
C ALA A 52 6.91 15.38 -13.21
N SER A 53 6.33 14.29 -13.73
CA SER A 53 4.91 13.95 -13.52
C SER A 53 4.64 13.40 -12.12
N PHE A 54 5.68 12.89 -11.43
CA PHE A 54 5.59 12.28 -10.10
C PHE A 54 6.29 13.11 -9.04
N VAL A 55 7.40 13.75 -9.43
CA VAL A 55 8.28 14.50 -8.53
C VAL A 55 8.16 15.98 -8.89
N SER A 56 7.32 16.68 -8.13
CA SER A 56 7.01 18.11 -8.31
C SER A 56 8.01 19.03 -7.61
N VAL A 57 8.76 18.50 -6.63
CA VAL A 57 9.74 19.26 -5.85
C VAL A 57 11.14 18.94 -6.33
N LYS A 58 11.97 19.97 -6.57
CA LYS A 58 13.40 19.78 -6.78
C LYS A 58 14.13 19.71 -5.44
N LEU A 59 14.89 18.65 -5.20
CA LEU A 59 15.75 18.55 -4.01
C LEU A 59 16.76 19.69 -4.04
N SER A 60 16.78 20.51 -2.98
CA SER A 60 17.67 21.67 -2.88
C SER A 60 18.37 21.76 -1.53
N SER A 61 17.78 21.20 -0.46
CA SER A 61 18.36 21.24 0.88
C SER A 61 17.81 20.12 1.77
N LYS A 62 18.26 20.08 3.03
CA LYS A 62 17.78 19.10 4.02
C LYS A 62 16.29 19.24 4.35
N THR A 63 15.73 20.43 4.20
CA THR A 63 14.35 20.73 4.65
C THR A 63 13.29 20.10 3.76
N ASN A 64 13.58 19.94 2.46
CA ASN A 64 12.65 19.35 1.49
C ASN A 64 13.01 17.91 1.10
N TYR A 65 14.03 17.32 1.74
CA TYR A 65 14.47 15.96 1.45
C TYR A 65 13.37 14.91 1.69
N SER A 66 12.66 14.95 2.81
CA SER A 66 11.60 13.97 3.11
C SER A 66 10.46 14.00 2.07
N MET A 67 10.01 15.19 1.67
CA MET A 67 8.98 15.33 0.64
C MET A 67 9.47 14.83 -0.74
N TRP A 68 10.73 15.10 -1.07
CA TRP A 68 11.34 14.63 -2.30
C TRP A 68 11.54 13.11 -2.31
N GLU A 69 11.99 12.53 -1.19
CA GLU A 69 12.22 11.10 -1.01
C GLU A 69 10.92 10.33 -1.21
N GLU A 70 9.83 10.73 -0.53
CA GLU A 70 8.50 10.12 -0.70
C GLU A 70 8.02 10.14 -2.16
N GLN A 71 8.18 11.27 -2.87
CA GLN A 71 7.78 11.37 -4.28
C GLN A 71 8.61 10.48 -5.20
N MET A 72 9.92 10.37 -4.94
CA MET A 72 10.80 9.46 -5.68
C MET A 72 10.47 8.00 -5.38
N MET A 73 10.17 7.65 -4.14
CA MET A 73 9.74 6.30 -3.76
C MET A 73 8.47 5.91 -4.51
N CYS A 74 7.45 6.77 -4.55
CA CYS A 74 6.23 6.51 -5.32
C CYS A 74 6.50 6.27 -6.81
N LEU A 75 7.40 7.04 -7.45
CA LEU A 75 7.78 6.85 -8.84
C LEU A 75 8.45 5.48 -9.05
N LEU A 76 9.35 5.09 -8.17
CA LEU A 76 10.14 3.86 -8.31
C LEU A 76 9.33 2.61 -7.99
N GLU A 77 8.51 2.66 -6.95
CA GLU A 77 7.62 1.56 -6.56
C GLU A 77 6.55 1.29 -7.61
N SER A 78 5.94 2.34 -8.19
CA SER A 78 4.94 2.19 -9.24
C SER A 78 5.46 1.55 -10.55
N HIS A 79 6.77 1.41 -10.69
CA HIS A 79 7.42 0.85 -11.89
C HIS A 79 8.34 -0.34 -11.59
N ASP A 80 8.28 -0.91 -10.38
CA ASP A 80 9.15 -2.00 -9.92
C ASP A 80 10.66 -1.69 -10.04
N MET A 81 11.03 -0.42 -9.92
CA MET A 81 12.41 0.07 -10.07
C MET A 81 13.12 0.31 -8.73
N LEU A 82 12.44 0.07 -7.60
CA LEU A 82 12.98 0.31 -6.26
C LEU A 82 14.30 -0.44 -6.02
N GLY A 83 14.40 -1.64 -6.60
CA GLY A 83 15.56 -2.49 -6.42
C GLY A 83 16.89 -1.91 -6.95
N PHE A 84 16.83 -0.91 -7.83
CA PHE A 84 17.99 -0.20 -8.35
C PHE A 84 18.56 0.84 -7.38
N ILE A 85 17.77 1.31 -6.40
CA ILE A 85 18.21 2.31 -5.42
C ILE A 85 18.52 1.70 -4.05
N ASP A 86 17.90 0.58 -3.67
CA ASP A 86 18.17 -0.10 -2.39
C ASP A 86 19.29 -1.16 -2.49
N GLY A 87 19.69 -1.52 -3.71
CA GLY A 87 20.74 -2.50 -3.99
C GLY A 87 20.30 -3.97 -3.93
N THR A 88 18.99 -4.24 -3.84
CA THR A 88 18.42 -5.59 -3.95
C THR A 88 18.65 -6.17 -5.34
N ILE A 89 18.60 -5.33 -6.39
CA ILE A 89 19.02 -5.70 -7.75
C ILE A 89 20.52 -5.42 -7.89
N LYS A 90 21.32 -6.48 -7.83
CA LYS A 90 22.79 -6.36 -7.94
C LYS A 90 23.20 -5.91 -9.34
N LYS A 91 24.29 -5.16 -9.40
CA LYS A 91 24.90 -4.75 -10.67
C LYS A 91 25.34 -5.96 -11.46
N GLU A 92 24.73 -6.14 -12.64
CA GLU A 92 25.09 -7.18 -13.58
C GLU A 92 25.78 -6.59 -14.82
N LYS A 93 26.52 -7.43 -15.56
CA LYS A 93 27.11 -7.04 -16.86
C LYS A 93 26.07 -6.96 -17.99
N TYR A 94 24.80 -7.14 -17.67
CA TYR A 94 23.72 -7.21 -18.65
C TYR A 94 23.31 -5.81 -19.15
N ARG A 95 23.08 -5.70 -20.47
CA ARG A 95 22.70 -4.44 -21.12
C ARG A 95 21.36 -3.91 -20.60
N GLY A 96 20.41 -4.81 -20.31
CA GLY A 96 19.10 -4.49 -19.74
C GLY A 96 19.21 -3.80 -18.38
N TRP A 97 19.97 -4.36 -17.45
CA TRP A 97 20.21 -3.78 -16.13
C TRP A 97 20.78 -2.37 -16.25
N ASN A 98 21.85 -2.19 -17.05
CA ASN A 98 22.49 -0.89 -17.19
C ASN A 98 21.53 0.15 -17.78
N ARG A 99 20.68 -0.24 -18.73
CA ARG A 99 19.68 0.66 -19.30
C ARG A 99 18.68 1.15 -18.24
N SER A 100 18.19 0.24 -17.40
CA SER A 100 17.26 0.52 -16.31
C SER A 100 17.89 1.37 -15.20
N ASP A 101 19.13 1.06 -14.78
CA ASP A 101 19.91 1.87 -13.83
C ASP A 101 20.13 3.30 -14.34
N LYS A 102 20.49 3.47 -15.62
CA LYS A 102 20.66 4.81 -16.20
C LYS A 102 19.34 5.58 -16.29
N LEU A 103 18.21 4.91 -16.51
CA LEU A 103 16.90 5.55 -16.50
C LEU A 103 16.56 6.11 -15.11
N VAL A 104 16.70 5.29 -14.07
CA VAL A 104 16.46 5.70 -12.67
C VAL A 104 17.37 6.86 -12.29
N LYS A 105 18.66 6.77 -12.66
CA LYS A 105 19.62 7.86 -12.44
C LYS A 105 19.20 9.14 -13.15
N GLY A 106 18.66 9.04 -14.37
CA GLY A 106 18.10 10.16 -15.12
C GLY A 106 16.89 10.80 -14.44
N TRP A 107 15.99 9.99 -13.87
CA TRP A 107 14.86 10.49 -13.07
C TRP A 107 15.33 11.23 -11.82
N ILE A 108 16.28 10.65 -11.09
CA ILE A 108 16.88 11.30 -9.91
C ILE A 108 17.46 12.64 -10.34
N PHE A 109 18.32 12.69 -11.37
CA PHE A 109 18.92 13.94 -11.85
C PHE A 109 17.89 15.00 -12.26
N GLY A 110 16.83 14.61 -12.98
CA GLY A 110 15.75 15.52 -13.37
C GLY A 110 15.03 16.17 -12.18
N SER A 111 15.12 15.57 -11.00
CA SER A 111 14.49 16.02 -9.76
C SER A 111 15.43 16.78 -8.80
N LEU A 112 16.68 17.06 -9.18
CA LEU A 112 17.63 17.81 -8.34
C LEU A 112 17.71 19.28 -8.75
N SER A 113 18.05 20.17 -7.80
CA SER A 113 18.57 21.50 -8.13
C SER A 113 19.99 21.38 -8.72
N GLU A 114 20.45 22.43 -9.39
CA GLU A 114 21.78 22.47 -10.02
C GLU A 114 22.89 22.25 -8.98
N ASP A 115 22.79 22.90 -7.81
CA ASP A 115 23.75 22.77 -6.71
C ASP A 115 23.81 21.33 -6.17
N VAL A 116 22.66 20.69 -5.99
CA VAL A 116 22.58 19.32 -5.48
C VAL A 116 23.10 18.33 -6.52
N MET A 117 22.74 18.53 -7.80
CA MET A 117 23.21 17.70 -8.91
C MET A 117 24.74 17.67 -8.96
N ALA A 118 25.40 18.82 -8.82
CA ALA A 118 26.86 18.92 -8.83
C ALA A 118 27.54 18.01 -7.79
N THR A 119 26.89 17.71 -6.66
CA THR A 119 27.44 16.85 -5.60
C THR A 119 27.42 15.35 -5.93
N VAL A 120 26.61 14.94 -6.90
CA VAL A 120 26.40 13.53 -7.28
C VAL A 120 26.87 13.19 -8.69
N LEU A 121 27.39 14.18 -9.42
CA LEU A 121 28.02 13.96 -10.72
C LEU A 121 29.21 13.00 -10.60
N GLY A 122 29.33 12.09 -11.57
CA GLY A 122 30.41 11.09 -11.61
C GLY A 122 30.15 9.79 -10.84
N LEU A 123 29.08 9.68 -10.04
CA LEU A 123 28.72 8.41 -9.37
C LEU A 123 28.21 7.36 -10.35
N ASP A 124 28.64 6.12 -10.23
CA ASP A 124 28.45 5.11 -11.28
C ASP A 124 27.01 4.60 -11.45
N THR A 125 26.28 4.37 -10.36
CA THR A 125 24.95 3.72 -10.35
C THR A 125 23.88 4.63 -9.74
N ALA A 126 22.60 4.33 -9.98
CA ALA A 126 21.48 4.99 -9.33
C ALA A 126 21.54 4.81 -7.80
N ASN A 127 21.87 3.62 -7.31
CA ASN A 127 22.10 3.33 -5.89
C ASN A 127 23.17 4.25 -5.28
N ASN A 128 24.32 4.44 -5.94
CA ASN A 128 25.37 5.32 -5.40
C ASN A 128 24.90 6.77 -5.29
N VAL A 129 24.17 7.25 -6.30
CA VAL A 129 23.56 8.59 -6.29
C VAL A 129 22.57 8.71 -5.14
N TRP A 130 21.67 7.74 -5.01
CA TRP A 130 20.64 7.71 -3.97
C TRP A 130 21.24 7.75 -2.57
N GLU A 131 22.20 6.87 -2.28
CA GLU A 131 22.88 6.83 -0.98
C GLU A 131 23.65 8.12 -0.68
N LYS A 132 24.28 8.74 -1.68
CA LYS A 132 24.96 10.02 -1.50
C LYS A 132 23.96 11.13 -1.14
N LEU A 133 22.80 11.20 -1.81
CA LEU A 133 21.75 12.17 -1.49
C LEU A 133 21.17 11.92 -0.11
N ARG A 134 20.85 10.66 0.21
CA ARG A 134 20.34 10.25 1.52
C ARG A 134 21.28 10.64 2.65
N THR A 135 22.55 10.30 2.53
CA THR A 135 23.55 10.62 3.57
C THR A 135 23.81 12.13 3.70
N THR A 136 23.68 12.89 2.62
CA THR A 136 23.97 14.34 2.63
C THR A 136 22.77 15.17 3.09
N TYR A 137 21.56 14.79 2.68
CA TYR A 137 20.35 15.60 2.84
C TYR A 137 19.33 15.05 3.85
N SER A 138 19.43 13.78 4.26
CA SER A 138 18.57 13.26 5.33
C SER A 138 18.92 13.91 6.68
N ILE A 139 17.89 14.33 7.41
CA ILE A 139 18.01 14.87 8.78
C ILE A 139 18.45 13.77 9.76
N TYR A 140 18.30 12.50 9.39
CA TYR A 140 18.67 11.33 10.20
C TYR A 140 20.05 10.76 9.85
N ALA A 141 20.76 11.32 8.86
CA ALA A 141 22.12 10.93 8.52
C ALA A 141 23.14 11.68 9.40
N SER A 142 23.32 11.22 10.64
CA SER A 142 24.51 11.57 11.42
C SER A 142 25.70 10.73 10.94
N PRO A 143 26.89 11.32 10.73
CA PRO A 143 28.09 10.60 10.32
C PRO A 143 28.69 9.89 11.54
N ASN A 144 28.09 8.76 11.95
CA ASN A 144 28.72 7.69 12.73
C ASN A 144 27.77 6.49 12.93
N THR A 145 27.11 6.02 11.88
CA THR A 145 26.47 4.70 11.87
C THR A 145 26.86 3.92 10.61
N THR A 146 28.16 3.91 10.33
CA THR A 146 28.84 2.75 9.73
C THR A 146 29.69 2.09 10.81
N ARG A 147 29.06 1.72 11.93
CA ARG A 147 29.17 0.33 12.35
C ARG A 147 28.05 -0.33 11.53
N ASN A 148 28.33 -1.11 10.48
CA ASN A 148 28.32 -2.56 10.64
C ASN A 148 27.79 -2.97 12.02
N ILE A 149 26.52 -2.67 12.29
CA ILE A 149 25.72 -3.57 13.11
C ILE A 149 25.56 -4.75 12.17
N ASP A 150 26.21 -5.85 12.51
CA ASP A 150 26.17 -7.13 11.81
C ASP A 150 24.85 -7.35 11.07
N LYS A 151 24.87 -7.20 9.75
CA LYS A 151 23.86 -7.83 8.85
C LYS A 151 23.99 -9.37 8.88
N THR A 152 24.86 -9.91 9.72
CA THR A 152 25.37 -11.28 9.70
C THR A 152 24.91 -12.12 10.89
N ASP A 153 24.65 -11.55 12.07
CA ASP A 153 24.36 -12.35 13.28
C ASP A 153 22.91 -12.83 13.38
N HIS A 154 21.94 -12.01 12.94
CA HIS A 154 20.52 -12.37 12.99
C HIS A 154 19.93 -12.84 11.65
N LEU A 155 20.77 -12.94 10.62
CA LEU A 155 20.37 -13.48 9.31
C LEU A 155 19.79 -14.91 9.39
N PRO A 156 20.34 -15.83 10.23
CA PRO A 156 19.75 -17.15 10.43
C PRO A 156 18.33 -17.07 10.98
N LEU A 157 18.12 -16.21 11.99
CA LEU A 157 16.81 -16.02 12.61
C LEU A 157 15.79 -15.45 11.61
N CYS A 158 16.14 -14.39 10.87
CA CYS A 158 15.28 -13.83 9.83
C CYS A 158 14.89 -14.89 8.78
N ARG A 159 15.85 -15.73 8.37
CA ARG A 159 15.62 -16.81 7.40
C ARG A 159 14.67 -17.88 7.96
N ALA A 160 14.87 -18.30 9.21
CA ALA A 160 13.99 -19.26 9.89
C ALA A 160 12.55 -18.73 9.96
N ILE A 161 12.38 -17.47 10.37
CA ILE A 161 11.06 -16.79 10.41
C ILE A 161 10.41 -16.77 9.03
N MET A 162 11.15 -16.37 7.97
CA MET A 162 10.62 -16.30 6.61
C MET A 162 10.24 -17.66 6.03
N ARG A 163 10.85 -18.76 6.51
CA ARG A 163 10.52 -20.14 6.15
C ARG A 163 9.43 -20.75 7.03
N GLY A 164 9.09 -20.10 8.15
CA GLY A 164 8.20 -20.66 9.16
C GLY A 164 8.82 -21.81 9.96
N ASP A 165 10.16 -21.90 9.99
CA ASP A 165 10.88 -22.97 10.68
C ASP A 165 11.00 -22.64 12.18
N TRP A 166 10.01 -23.08 12.95
CA TRP A 166 9.97 -22.85 14.39
C TRP A 166 11.06 -23.60 15.15
N GLU A 167 11.54 -24.74 14.65
CA GLU A 167 12.59 -25.50 15.33
C GLU A 167 13.91 -24.73 15.26
N GLU A 168 14.31 -24.27 14.07
CA GLU A 168 15.52 -23.46 13.87
C GLU A 168 15.45 -22.14 14.66
N ALA A 169 14.31 -21.45 14.62
CA ALA A 169 14.11 -20.21 15.37
C ALA A 169 14.10 -20.45 16.90
N GLY A 170 13.47 -21.54 17.34
CA GLY A 170 13.36 -21.92 18.75
C GLY A 170 14.72 -22.22 19.39
N GLU A 171 15.63 -22.87 18.67
CA GLU A 171 17.01 -23.08 19.13
C GLU A 171 17.74 -21.75 19.37
N ILE A 172 17.52 -20.76 18.49
CA ILE A 172 18.10 -19.42 18.63
C ILE A 172 17.50 -18.71 19.86
N PHE A 173 16.18 -18.72 20.02
CA PHE A 173 15.52 -18.12 21.18
C PHE A 173 15.87 -18.78 22.52
N ASN A 174 16.17 -20.08 22.50
CA ASN A 174 16.61 -20.80 23.69
C ASN A 174 18.05 -20.45 24.07
N ARG A 175 18.90 -20.17 23.08
CA ARG A 175 20.29 -19.73 23.30
C ARG A 175 20.37 -18.28 23.73
N ASP A 176 19.53 -17.43 23.15
CA ASP A 176 19.47 -15.99 23.39
C ASP A 176 18.00 -15.55 23.51
N LYS A 177 17.55 -15.33 24.75
CA LYS A 177 16.17 -14.87 25.00
C LYS A 177 15.95 -13.42 24.54
N ASP A 178 16.99 -12.60 24.44
CA ASP A 178 16.88 -11.22 24.00
C ASP A 178 16.59 -11.13 22.49
N ALA A 179 16.88 -12.20 21.73
CA ALA A 179 16.55 -12.34 20.31
C ALA A 179 15.04 -12.22 20.00
N LEU A 180 14.15 -12.39 20.98
CA LEU A 180 12.71 -12.12 20.82
C LEU A 180 12.38 -10.63 20.66
N THR A 181 13.22 -9.77 21.25
CA THR A 181 12.97 -8.31 21.33
C THR A 181 13.88 -7.48 20.42
N VAL A 182 14.96 -8.09 19.92
CA VAL A 182 15.97 -7.44 19.08
C VAL A 182 15.37 -6.85 17.80
N LYS A 183 16.00 -5.78 17.31
CA LYS A 183 15.64 -5.11 16.06
C LYS A 183 16.42 -5.75 14.91
N LEU A 184 15.71 -6.45 14.04
CA LEU A 184 16.26 -7.33 13.01
C LEU A 184 16.49 -6.64 11.66
N ASN A 185 15.90 -5.47 11.43
CA ASN A 185 16.04 -4.71 10.19
C ASN A 185 16.08 -3.19 10.44
N VAL A 186 16.26 -2.41 9.36
CA VAL A 186 16.34 -0.94 9.40
C VAL A 186 15.05 -0.27 9.87
N GLU A 187 13.90 -0.92 9.70
CA GLU A 187 12.59 -0.45 10.17
C GLU A 187 12.37 -0.75 11.66
N GLY A 188 13.32 -1.41 12.33
CA GLY A 188 13.21 -1.78 13.73
C GLY A 188 12.21 -2.91 13.99
N HIS A 189 12.01 -3.80 13.03
CA HIS A 189 11.14 -4.96 13.19
C HIS A 189 11.78 -5.97 14.13
N SER A 190 10.98 -6.47 15.08
CA SER A 190 11.33 -7.68 15.84
C SER A 190 10.90 -8.94 15.08
N ALA A 191 11.26 -10.11 15.63
CA ALA A 191 10.85 -11.40 15.07
C ALA A 191 9.34 -11.49 14.82
N LEU A 192 8.54 -10.95 15.75
CA LEU A 192 7.09 -10.91 15.64
C LEU A 192 6.59 -10.06 14.46
N HIS A 193 7.17 -8.88 14.26
CA HIS A 193 6.79 -8.00 13.14
C HIS A 193 7.07 -8.67 11.79
N ILE A 194 8.25 -9.28 11.63
CA ILE A 194 8.62 -10.00 10.41
C ILE A 194 7.69 -11.20 10.16
N ALA A 195 7.37 -11.96 11.21
CA ALA A 195 6.47 -13.12 11.10
C ALA A 195 5.05 -12.71 10.66
N ILE A 196 4.55 -11.58 11.16
CA ILE A 196 3.24 -11.03 10.79
C ILE A 196 3.25 -10.53 9.35
N ASP A 197 4.27 -9.74 8.97
CA ASP A 197 4.42 -9.18 7.62
C ASP A 197 4.55 -10.27 6.55
N ALA A 198 5.16 -11.42 6.90
CA ALA A 198 5.30 -12.53 5.97
C ALA A 198 3.96 -13.18 5.57
N CYS A 199 2.89 -13.04 6.36
CA CYS A 199 1.53 -13.55 6.12
C CYS A 199 1.39 -15.06 5.78
N LYS A 200 2.45 -15.86 5.90
CA LYS A 200 2.48 -17.27 5.46
C LYS A 200 2.37 -18.29 6.58
N HIS A 201 2.91 -17.96 7.76
CA HIS A 201 3.15 -18.94 8.82
C HIS A 201 2.42 -18.55 10.11
N ILE A 202 1.08 -18.63 10.12
CA ILE A 202 0.27 -18.23 11.28
C ILE A 202 0.60 -19.02 12.56
N GLN A 203 0.95 -20.31 12.42
CA GLN A 203 1.37 -21.15 13.55
C GLN A 203 2.66 -20.64 14.19
N PHE A 204 3.56 -20.08 13.38
CA PHE A 204 4.80 -19.47 13.87
C PHE A 204 4.51 -18.23 14.71
N VAL A 205 3.56 -17.39 14.27
CA VAL A 205 3.07 -16.24 15.04
C VAL A 205 2.45 -16.70 16.36
N GLU A 206 1.67 -17.79 16.35
CA GLU A 206 1.08 -18.35 17.58
C GLU A 206 2.15 -18.76 18.59
N ASN A 207 3.17 -19.48 18.12
CA ASN A 207 4.25 -19.94 18.98
C ASN A 207 5.08 -18.76 19.53
N LEU A 208 5.38 -17.75 18.71
CA LEU A 208 6.01 -16.51 19.19
C LEU A 208 5.18 -15.82 20.28
N LEU A 209 3.87 -15.70 20.08
CA LEU A 209 2.99 -15.05 21.06
C LEU A 209 2.84 -15.86 22.36
N LYS A 210 3.11 -17.16 22.36
CA LYS A 210 3.19 -17.97 23.60
C LYS A 210 4.42 -17.61 24.43
N GLU A 211 5.55 -17.37 23.78
CA GLU A 211 6.82 -16.98 24.45
C GLU A 211 6.84 -15.52 24.91
N ILE A 212 6.06 -14.63 24.28
CA ILE A 212 6.04 -13.20 24.60
C ILE A 212 5.03 -12.90 25.71
N ASN A 213 5.48 -12.17 26.73
CA ASN A 213 4.62 -11.66 27.80
C ASN A 213 3.67 -10.56 27.27
N PRO A 214 2.38 -10.56 27.66
CA PRO A 214 1.41 -9.56 27.21
C PRO A 214 1.84 -8.10 27.43
N GLU A 215 2.43 -7.78 28.56
CA GLU A 215 2.88 -6.42 28.90
C GLU A 215 4.07 -5.99 28.04
N SER A 216 5.01 -6.90 27.80
CA SER A 216 6.17 -6.65 26.94
C SER A 216 5.78 -6.41 25.48
N LEU A 217 4.63 -6.94 25.04
CA LEU A 217 4.11 -6.75 23.68
C LEU A 217 3.86 -5.26 23.35
N LEU A 218 3.53 -4.44 24.35
CA LEU A 218 3.36 -2.99 24.18
C LEU A 218 4.68 -2.26 23.91
N ALA A 219 5.79 -2.78 24.43
CA ALA A 219 7.13 -2.24 24.20
C ALA A 219 7.74 -2.69 22.87
N LEU A 220 7.21 -3.76 22.27
CA LEU A 220 7.64 -4.25 20.96
C LEU A 220 7.07 -3.39 19.84
N VAL A 221 7.72 -2.26 19.58
CA VAL A 221 7.36 -1.33 18.50
C VAL A 221 8.47 -1.13 17.48
N THR A 222 8.13 -0.79 16.24
CA THR A 222 9.08 -0.44 15.17
C THR A 222 9.73 0.93 15.40
N CYS A 223 10.64 1.35 14.53
CA CYS A 223 11.20 2.71 14.58
C CYS A 223 10.12 3.79 14.38
N HIS A 224 9.00 3.44 13.74
CA HIS A 224 7.82 4.30 13.56
C HIS A 224 6.84 4.26 14.75
N LYS A 225 7.21 3.61 15.85
CA LYS A 225 6.34 3.31 17.00
C LYS A 225 5.11 2.47 16.62
N GLU A 226 5.18 1.70 15.54
CA GLU A 226 4.12 0.78 15.17
C GLU A 226 4.24 -0.48 16.03
N ASN A 227 3.16 -0.87 16.70
CA ASN A 227 3.09 -2.17 17.35
C ASN A 227 2.75 -3.27 16.33
N ALA A 228 2.83 -4.53 16.77
CA ALA A 228 2.50 -5.70 15.94
C ALA A 228 1.09 -5.63 15.30
N LEU A 229 0.12 -4.99 15.95
CA LEU A 229 -1.25 -4.87 15.45
C LEU A 229 -1.36 -3.84 14.31
N HIS A 230 -0.55 -2.77 14.32
CA HIS A 230 -0.45 -1.85 13.17
C HIS A 230 0.04 -2.58 11.92
N ARG A 231 1.04 -3.46 12.07
CA ARG A 231 1.56 -4.29 10.97
C ARG A 231 0.50 -5.24 10.45
N ALA A 232 -0.16 -5.99 11.34
CA ALA A 232 -1.26 -6.88 10.95
C ALA A 232 -2.38 -6.14 10.20
N ALA A 233 -2.69 -4.91 10.60
CA ALA A 233 -3.62 -4.02 9.88
C ALA A 233 -3.17 -3.69 8.45
N MET A 234 -1.87 -3.46 8.25
CA MET A 234 -1.29 -3.00 6.99
C MET A 234 -1.10 -4.12 5.96
N VAL A 235 -1.09 -5.38 6.38
CA VAL A 235 -0.92 -6.54 5.50
C VAL A 235 -2.16 -7.45 5.43
N ASP A 236 -3.32 -6.94 5.89
CA ASP A 236 -4.61 -7.65 5.97
C ASP A 236 -4.57 -9.01 6.71
N ASN A 237 -3.71 -9.15 7.72
CA ASN A 237 -3.56 -10.39 8.45
C ASN A 237 -4.56 -10.47 9.62
N VAL A 238 -5.84 -10.69 9.28
CA VAL A 238 -6.96 -10.78 10.25
C VAL A 238 -6.69 -11.83 11.34
N LYS A 239 -6.07 -12.96 10.98
CA LYS A 239 -5.79 -14.05 11.92
C LYS A 239 -4.78 -13.61 12.98
N ALA A 240 -3.68 -13.00 12.57
CA ALA A 240 -2.70 -12.44 13.50
C ALA A 240 -3.32 -11.31 14.33
N ALA A 241 -4.15 -10.44 13.72
CA ALA A 241 -4.84 -9.38 14.43
C ALA A 241 -5.72 -9.93 15.57
N LYS A 242 -6.46 -11.03 15.33
CA LYS A 242 -7.26 -11.72 16.36
C LYS A 242 -6.41 -12.19 17.53
N MET A 243 -5.33 -12.91 17.23
CA MET A 243 -4.43 -13.46 18.25
C MET A 243 -3.75 -12.36 19.08
N LEU A 244 -3.40 -11.24 18.46
CA LEU A 244 -2.79 -10.09 19.13
C LEU A 244 -3.76 -9.40 20.10
N VAL A 245 -5.01 -9.17 19.66
CA VAL A 245 -6.05 -8.55 20.51
C VAL A 245 -6.43 -9.47 21.66
N GLU A 246 -6.52 -10.78 21.43
CA GLU A 246 -6.74 -11.78 22.49
C GLU A 246 -5.60 -11.79 23.51
N LYS A 247 -4.35 -11.64 23.07
CA LYS A 247 -3.18 -11.61 23.95
C LYS A 247 -3.09 -10.29 24.73
N ASN A 248 -3.31 -9.15 24.07
CA ASN A 248 -3.33 -7.83 24.71
C ASN A 248 -4.19 -6.81 23.91
N PRO A 249 -5.41 -6.48 24.37
CA PRO A 249 -6.32 -5.58 23.66
C PRO A 249 -5.89 -4.10 23.69
N TYR A 250 -4.98 -3.67 24.58
CA TYR A 250 -4.48 -2.29 24.61
C TYR A 250 -3.76 -1.87 23.33
N LEU A 251 -3.26 -2.84 22.55
CA LEU A 251 -2.67 -2.62 21.23
C LEU A 251 -3.59 -1.87 20.26
N LEU A 252 -4.92 -2.02 20.41
CA LEU A 252 -5.94 -1.35 19.59
C LEU A 252 -5.89 0.18 19.73
N PHE A 253 -5.44 0.68 20.87
CA PHE A 253 -5.56 2.08 21.27
C PHE A 253 -4.22 2.82 21.35
N SER A 254 -3.13 2.15 20.96
CA SER A 254 -1.79 2.74 20.90
C SER A 254 -1.60 3.56 19.61
N LEU A 255 -0.79 4.62 19.70
CA LEU A 255 -0.47 5.47 18.55
C LEU A 255 0.90 5.18 17.95
N ASP A 256 0.98 5.22 16.62
CA ASP A 256 2.25 5.33 15.89
C ASP A 256 2.76 6.79 15.82
N ASN A 257 3.91 7.01 15.19
CA ASN A 257 4.49 8.35 14.99
C ASN A 257 3.61 9.31 14.16
N MET A 258 2.70 8.78 13.33
CA MET A 258 1.72 9.54 12.57
C MET A 258 0.40 9.73 13.35
N ASN A 259 0.40 9.40 14.64
CA ASN A 259 -0.75 9.40 15.53
C ASN A 259 -1.88 8.47 15.06
N ASN A 260 -1.62 7.44 14.26
CA ASN A 260 -2.59 6.40 13.88
C ASN A 260 -2.68 5.31 14.94
N MET A 261 -3.90 4.81 15.12
CA MET A 261 -4.16 3.50 15.73
C MET A 261 -4.24 2.43 14.64
N PRO A 262 -4.15 1.13 14.98
CA PRO A 262 -4.24 0.05 13.99
C PRO A 262 -5.47 0.13 13.08
N ILE A 263 -6.64 0.50 13.60
CA ILE A 263 -7.87 0.66 12.81
C ILE A 263 -7.73 1.69 11.68
N HIS A 264 -6.92 2.75 11.88
CA HIS A 264 -6.66 3.73 10.84
C HIS A 264 -5.76 3.16 9.74
N ARG A 265 -4.77 2.32 10.10
CA ARG A 265 -3.90 1.68 9.12
C ARG A 265 -4.67 0.65 8.27
N ALA A 266 -5.58 -0.11 8.88
CA ALA A 266 -6.41 -1.06 8.17
C ALA A 266 -7.26 -0.39 7.07
N ILE A 267 -7.90 0.75 7.37
CA ILE A 267 -8.71 1.47 6.37
C ILE A 267 -7.85 2.18 5.31
N ILE A 268 -6.67 2.72 5.69
CA ILE A 268 -5.75 3.35 4.74
C ILE A 268 -5.24 2.31 3.72
N GLY A 269 -4.95 1.09 4.17
CA GLY A 269 -4.57 -0.03 3.30
C GLY A 269 -5.73 -0.61 2.47
N SER A 270 -6.96 -0.09 2.62
CA SER A 270 -8.17 -0.64 1.99
C SER A 270 -8.45 -2.10 2.36
N HIS A 271 -8.04 -2.53 3.56
CA HIS A 271 -8.17 -3.90 4.05
C HIS A 271 -9.49 -4.07 4.80
N GLU A 272 -10.59 -4.20 4.05
CA GLU A 272 -11.95 -4.20 4.59
C GLU A 272 -12.17 -5.28 5.67
N THR A 273 -11.67 -6.50 5.46
CA THR A 273 -11.84 -7.61 6.42
C THR A 273 -11.16 -7.33 7.76
N THR A 274 -9.91 -6.88 7.73
CA THR A 274 -9.17 -6.52 8.96
C THR A 274 -9.76 -5.28 9.60
N PHE A 275 -10.19 -4.31 8.79
CA PHE A 275 -10.85 -3.10 9.27
C PHE A 275 -12.16 -3.41 10.02
N GLN A 276 -13.04 -4.24 9.45
CA GLN A 276 -14.30 -4.64 10.11
C GLN A 276 -14.05 -5.34 11.44
N TYR A 277 -13.08 -6.27 11.46
CA TYR A 277 -12.66 -6.91 12.71
C TYR A 277 -12.15 -5.90 13.74
N MET A 278 -11.28 -4.96 13.33
CA MET A 278 -10.75 -3.93 14.23
C MET A 278 -11.82 -2.96 14.72
N LEU A 279 -12.80 -2.61 13.88
CA LEU A 279 -13.92 -1.77 14.25
C LEU A 279 -14.73 -2.41 15.37
N ASP A 280 -15.11 -3.68 15.20
CA ASP A 280 -15.79 -4.46 16.23
C ASP A 280 -14.94 -4.59 17.51
N ALA A 281 -13.65 -4.95 17.37
CA ALA A 281 -12.75 -5.08 18.51
C ALA A 281 -12.58 -3.76 19.30
N CYS A 282 -12.42 -2.62 18.61
CA CYS A 282 -12.36 -1.31 19.24
C CYS A 282 -13.67 -0.96 19.97
N MET A 283 -14.84 -1.32 19.41
CA MET A 283 -16.11 -1.10 20.10
C MET A 283 -16.25 -1.98 21.34
N ARG A 284 -15.85 -3.26 21.28
CA ARG A 284 -15.89 -4.19 22.42
C ARG A 284 -14.97 -3.78 23.56
N HIS A 285 -13.79 -3.26 23.25
CA HIS A 285 -12.76 -2.90 24.24
C HIS A 285 -12.66 -1.40 24.49
N ILE A 286 -13.67 -0.61 24.13
CA ILE A 286 -13.59 0.86 24.14
C ILE A 286 -13.26 1.46 25.51
N THR A 287 -13.60 0.79 26.60
CA THR A 287 -13.29 1.25 27.97
C THR A 287 -11.78 1.37 28.22
N LEU A 288 -10.95 0.54 27.55
CA LEU A 288 -9.50 0.59 27.68
C LEU A 288 -8.90 1.89 27.12
N SER A 289 -9.61 2.56 26.21
CA SER A 289 -9.15 3.82 25.62
C SER A 289 -9.23 5.00 26.58
N GLN A 290 -9.78 4.81 27.79
CA GLN A 290 -9.90 5.84 28.82
C GLN A 290 -8.69 5.89 29.75
N GLU A 291 -7.83 4.88 29.71
CA GLU A 291 -6.60 4.84 30.49
C GLU A 291 -5.52 5.79 29.94
N ASP A 292 -4.67 6.28 30.85
CA ASP A 292 -3.60 7.20 30.51
C ASP A 292 -2.64 6.58 29.48
N GLY A 293 -2.40 7.32 28.39
CA GLY A 293 -1.54 6.89 27.28
C GLY A 293 -2.28 6.16 26.15
N TYR A 294 -3.60 5.95 26.26
CA TYR A 294 -4.44 5.37 25.22
C TYR A 294 -5.44 6.38 24.65
N HIS A 295 -5.95 6.09 23.46
CA HIS A 295 -6.75 7.03 22.69
C HIS A 295 -8.02 6.41 22.13
N ASN A 296 -9.12 7.16 22.22
CA ASN A 296 -10.41 6.73 21.69
C ASN A 296 -10.44 6.92 20.15
N PRO A 297 -10.65 5.85 19.35
CA PRO A 297 -10.72 5.93 17.89
C PRO A 297 -11.96 6.64 17.38
N PHE A 298 -12.96 6.85 18.24
CA PHE A 298 -14.24 7.41 17.89
C PHE A 298 -14.41 8.88 18.33
N GLU A 299 -13.38 9.49 18.92
CA GLU A 299 -13.47 10.84 19.46
C GLU A 299 -12.34 11.76 18.99
N GLY A 300 -12.59 13.06 19.11
CA GLY A 300 -11.61 14.10 18.83
C GLY A 300 -10.98 13.97 17.44
N ARG A 301 -9.66 14.16 17.36
CA ARG A 301 -8.92 14.10 16.10
C ARG A 301 -8.91 12.71 15.46
N HIS A 302 -8.96 11.66 16.28
CA HIS A 302 -8.88 10.28 15.82
C HIS A 302 -10.20 9.86 15.18
N GLY A 303 -11.34 10.18 15.81
CA GLY A 303 -12.67 9.95 15.24
C GLY A 303 -12.89 10.68 13.90
N VAL A 304 -12.50 11.96 13.83
CA VAL A 304 -12.61 12.76 12.58
C VAL A 304 -11.79 12.12 11.45
N ARG A 305 -10.57 11.66 11.75
CA ARG A 305 -9.72 10.99 10.75
C ARG A 305 -10.26 9.63 10.34
N LEU A 306 -10.71 8.81 11.29
CA LEU A 306 -11.34 7.52 11.01
C LEU A 306 -12.52 7.71 10.07
N LEU A 307 -13.46 8.60 10.40
CA LEU A 307 -14.63 8.89 9.57
C LEU A 307 -14.23 9.40 8.18
N THR A 308 -13.25 10.29 8.10
CA THR A 308 -12.72 10.80 6.81
C THR A 308 -12.19 9.65 5.95
N ASN A 309 -11.40 8.75 6.53
CA ASN A 309 -10.82 7.62 5.80
C ASN A 309 -11.89 6.62 5.35
N VAL A 310 -12.89 6.33 6.18
CA VAL A 310 -14.03 5.47 5.84
C VAL A 310 -14.83 6.05 4.66
N ILE A 311 -15.11 7.35 4.66
CA ILE A 311 -15.78 8.04 3.54
C ILE A 311 -14.93 7.96 2.28
N ASN A 312 -13.62 8.23 2.38
CA ASN A 312 -12.69 8.17 1.25
C ASN A 312 -12.59 6.75 0.67
N ALA A 313 -12.59 5.72 1.51
CA ALA A 313 -12.65 4.32 1.11
C ALA A 313 -14.00 3.92 0.48
N GLY A 314 -15.06 4.71 0.70
CA GLY A 314 -16.39 4.44 0.13
C GLY A 314 -17.27 3.53 0.97
N LEU A 315 -16.89 3.25 2.21
CA LEU A 315 -17.66 2.43 3.15
C LEU A 315 -18.78 3.28 3.80
N LEU A 316 -19.77 3.68 3.00
CA LEU A 316 -20.78 4.65 3.42
C LEU A 316 -21.71 4.15 4.51
N ASP A 317 -22.05 2.86 4.49
CA ASP A 317 -22.89 2.25 5.54
C ASP A 317 -22.18 2.35 6.90
N VAL A 318 -20.88 2.04 6.93
CA VAL A 318 -20.04 2.20 8.13
C VAL A 318 -19.95 3.67 8.53
N ALA A 319 -19.75 4.59 7.58
CA ALA A 319 -19.71 6.02 7.87
C ALA A 319 -21.03 6.52 8.49
N TYR A 320 -22.16 6.07 7.95
CA TYR A 320 -23.49 6.40 8.45
C TYR A 320 -23.68 5.90 9.89
N ASP A 321 -23.33 4.64 10.16
CA ASP A 321 -23.42 4.05 11.49
C ASP A 321 -22.52 4.76 12.50
N LEU A 322 -21.30 5.13 12.09
CA LEU A 322 -20.37 5.90 12.91
C LEU A 322 -20.92 7.29 13.24
N ILE A 323 -21.52 8.00 12.28
CA ILE A 323 -22.12 9.33 12.52
C ILE A 323 -23.34 9.21 13.44
N LYS A 324 -24.17 8.19 13.25
CA LYS A 324 -25.35 7.95 14.10
C LYS A 324 -24.96 7.71 15.55
N LYS A 325 -23.89 6.96 15.78
CA LYS A 325 -23.38 6.64 17.13
C LYS A 325 -22.51 7.73 17.73
N TYR A 326 -21.74 8.45 16.90
CA TYR A 326 -20.77 9.47 17.30
C TYR A 326 -20.90 10.74 16.44
N PRO A 327 -22.00 11.51 16.60
CA PRO A 327 -22.31 12.64 15.70
C PRO A 327 -21.25 13.75 15.71
N VAL A 328 -20.50 13.87 16.80
CA VAL A 328 -19.43 14.86 16.98
C VAL A 328 -18.28 14.65 15.97
N MET A 329 -18.13 13.46 15.39
CA MET A 329 -17.14 13.19 14.35
C MET A 329 -17.39 14.01 13.07
N ALA A 330 -18.65 14.21 12.70
CA ALA A 330 -19.02 14.88 11.46
C ALA A 330 -18.86 16.41 11.54
N THR A 331 -18.96 16.97 12.75
CA THR A 331 -19.03 18.42 12.98
C THR A 331 -17.69 19.06 13.27
N LYS A 332 -16.68 18.27 13.67
CA LYS A 332 -15.34 18.79 14.01
C LYS A 332 -14.42 18.82 12.79
N LYS A 333 -13.81 19.99 12.55
CA LYS A 333 -12.68 20.15 11.64
C LYS A 333 -11.37 19.94 12.41
N VAL A 334 -10.53 19.02 11.97
CA VAL A 334 -9.21 18.80 12.59
C VAL A 334 -8.14 18.69 11.51
N GLY A 335 -7.36 19.76 11.32
CA GLY A 335 -6.27 19.80 10.35
C GLY A 335 -6.76 19.56 8.90
N PRO A 336 -6.13 18.65 8.14
CA PRO A 336 -6.55 18.33 6.76
C PRO A 336 -7.82 17.45 6.70
N TYR A 337 -8.27 16.89 7.82
CA TYR A 337 -9.40 15.96 7.86
C TYR A 337 -10.71 16.71 8.07
N ILE A 338 -11.56 16.66 7.04
CA ILE A 338 -12.88 17.30 7.02
C ILE A 338 -13.88 16.31 6.43
N PRO A 339 -14.58 15.53 7.26
CA PRO A 339 -15.52 14.51 6.80
C PRO A 339 -16.58 15.05 5.83
N LEU A 340 -17.16 16.22 6.16
CA LEU A 340 -18.18 16.87 5.33
C LEU A 340 -17.66 17.31 3.95
N LEU A 341 -16.41 17.78 3.87
CA LEU A 341 -15.80 18.10 2.57
C LEU A 341 -15.44 16.82 1.80
N SER A 342 -15.06 15.77 2.52
CA SER A 342 -14.67 14.49 1.90
C SER A 342 -15.87 13.82 1.24
N ILE A 343 -17.05 13.85 1.87
CA ILE A 343 -18.28 13.35 1.24
C ILE A 343 -18.70 14.24 0.06
N ALA A 344 -18.66 15.57 0.21
CA ALA A 344 -19.00 16.50 -0.87
C ALA A 344 -18.09 16.37 -2.10
N ARG A 345 -16.82 15.98 -1.90
CA ARG A 345 -15.86 15.75 -3.00
C ARG A 345 -16.05 14.40 -3.70
N LYS A 346 -16.83 13.48 -3.15
CA LYS A 346 -17.20 12.24 -3.85
C LYS A 346 -18.36 12.49 -4.80
N GLY A 347 -18.04 13.07 -5.97
CA GLY A 347 -19.01 13.33 -7.04
C GLY A 347 -19.83 12.10 -7.46
N ASP A 348 -19.25 10.90 -7.33
CA ASP A 348 -19.91 9.64 -7.66
C ASP A 348 -21.10 9.30 -6.75
N LEU A 349 -21.19 9.93 -5.56
CA LEU A 349 -22.31 9.75 -4.63
C LEU A 349 -23.53 10.61 -4.96
N TYR A 350 -23.36 11.60 -5.83
CA TYR A 350 -24.40 12.55 -6.17
C TYR A 350 -24.88 12.29 -7.59
N PHE A 351 -26.20 12.28 -7.78
CA PHE A 351 -26.83 12.15 -9.10
C PHE A 351 -26.31 13.17 -10.12
N SER A 352 -25.91 14.36 -9.65
CA SER A 352 -25.34 15.45 -10.46
C SER A 352 -23.89 15.21 -10.90
N GLY A 353 -23.15 14.31 -10.24
CA GLY A 353 -21.72 14.07 -10.49
C GLY A 353 -21.41 12.86 -11.37
N THR A 354 -22.35 11.93 -11.56
CA THR A 354 -22.16 10.70 -12.36
C THR A 354 -23.02 10.69 -13.62
N ARG A 355 -22.42 10.43 -14.80
CA ARG A 355 -23.17 10.28 -16.07
C ARG A 355 -23.82 8.90 -16.16
N TYR A 356 -24.94 8.73 -15.45
CA TYR A 356 -25.72 7.51 -15.51
C TYR A 356 -26.36 7.28 -16.90
N ASN A 357 -26.27 6.05 -17.40
CA ASN A 357 -27.01 5.62 -18.59
C ASN A 357 -28.50 5.43 -18.28
N PHE A 358 -29.32 5.22 -19.31
CA PHE A 358 -30.78 5.14 -19.18
C PHE A 358 -31.25 4.15 -18.09
N TYR A 359 -30.64 2.96 -18.02
CA TYR A 359 -31.00 1.93 -17.05
C TYR A 359 -30.58 2.30 -15.63
N GLN A 360 -29.42 2.91 -15.45
CA GLN A 360 -28.96 3.36 -14.13
C GLN A 360 -29.84 4.48 -13.56
N LYS A 361 -30.32 5.41 -14.40
CA LYS A 361 -31.30 6.43 -13.99
C LYS A 361 -32.62 5.82 -13.55
N PHE A 362 -33.08 4.79 -14.26
CA PHE A 362 -34.30 4.06 -13.90
C PHE A 362 -34.12 3.32 -12.57
N VAL A 363 -33.02 2.61 -12.34
CA VAL A 363 -32.74 1.93 -11.06
C VAL A 363 -32.64 2.93 -9.90
N TYR A 364 -31.91 4.04 -10.08
CA TYR A 364 -31.76 5.06 -9.05
C TYR A 364 -33.09 5.71 -8.66
N ALA A 365 -33.95 6.02 -9.63
CA ALA A 365 -35.28 6.58 -9.38
C ALA A 365 -36.23 5.64 -8.63
N ASN A 366 -35.93 4.34 -8.62
CA ASN A 366 -36.75 3.30 -7.99
C ASN A 366 -36.08 2.69 -6.74
N LEU A 367 -34.92 3.18 -6.31
CA LEU A 367 -34.34 2.82 -5.01
C LEU A 367 -35.23 3.46 -3.92
N PRO A 368 -35.84 2.67 -3.03
CA PRO A 368 -36.62 3.22 -1.93
C PRO A 368 -35.67 3.99 -1.00
N THR A 369 -35.83 5.31 -0.89
CA THR A 369 -35.28 6.03 0.25
C THR A 369 -36.05 5.52 1.47
N GLY A 370 -35.42 4.67 2.27
CA GLY A 370 -36.04 4.12 3.47
C GLY A 370 -36.47 5.25 4.40
N ASN A 371 -37.76 5.59 4.36
CA ASN A 371 -38.43 6.38 5.37
C ASN A 371 -38.48 5.56 6.67
N ASN A 372 -37.41 5.61 7.45
CA ASN A 372 -37.49 5.25 8.87
C ASN A 372 -37.94 6.48 9.63
N ASP A 373 -39.26 6.60 9.77
CA ASP A 373 -40.04 7.44 10.70
C ASP A 373 -39.45 8.81 11.07
N LEU A 374 -39.71 9.79 10.22
CA LEU A 374 -39.66 11.22 10.54
C LEU A 374 -41.01 11.66 11.13
N SER A 375 -41.27 11.33 12.39
CA SER A 375 -42.29 12.06 13.16
C SER A 375 -41.62 13.20 13.92
N GLY A 376 -41.69 14.40 13.35
CA GLY A 376 -41.47 15.66 14.05
C GLY A 376 -40.10 16.30 13.80
N THR A 377 -40.01 17.24 12.86
CA THR A 377 -40.23 18.66 13.18
C THR A 377 -39.94 19.53 11.94
N ASN A 378 -40.93 20.37 11.61
CA ASN A 378 -40.91 21.64 10.89
C ASN A 378 -39.71 22.03 10.00
N LYS A 379 -40.04 22.12 8.69
CA LYS A 379 -39.60 23.14 7.71
C LYS A 379 -38.12 23.53 7.73
N ILE A 380 -37.32 22.79 6.97
CA ILE A 380 -36.25 23.39 6.18
C ILE A 380 -36.57 23.05 4.72
N GLN A 381 -36.83 24.08 3.91
CA GLN A 381 -37.04 23.94 2.48
C GLN A 381 -35.77 23.38 1.83
N ASP A 382 -35.97 22.33 1.04
CA ASP A 382 -34.95 21.71 0.21
C ASP A 382 -34.49 22.70 -0.87
N ILE A 383 -33.20 23.03 -0.87
CA ILE A 383 -32.60 24.05 -1.74
C ILE A 383 -32.36 23.50 -3.15
N GLU A 384 -32.37 22.18 -3.36
CA GLU A 384 -32.07 21.58 -4.66
C GLU A 384 -33.28 21.40 -5.59
N ASN A 385 -34.49 21.72 -5.13
CA ASN A 385 -35.71 21.53 -5.92
C ASN A 385 -36.36 22.84 -6.37
N GLN A 386 -35.57 23.77 -6.91
CA GLN A 386 -36.11 24.89 -7.69
C GLN A 386 -36.35 24.44 -9.13
N ASN A 387 -37.63 24.42 -9.51
CA ASN A 387 -38.11 24.21 -10.87
C ASN A 387 -37.22 24.89 -11.92
N THR A 388 -36.73 24.08 -12.84
CA THR A 388 -35.91 24.49 -13.98
C THR A 388 -36.75 25.33 -14.94
N TYR A 389 -36.48 26.64 -15.01
CA TYR A 389 -36.84 27.45 -16.16
C TYR A 389 -35.78 27.24 -17.26
N ASN A 390 -36.27 26.94 -18.46
CA ASN A 390 -35.49 26.82 -19.70
C ASN A 390 -34.53 28.00 -19.90
N GLY A 391 -33.28 27.70 -20.23
CA GLY A 391 -32.29 28.69 -20.63
C GLY A 391 -30.96 28.08 -21.09
N ASN A 392 -30.93 27.70 -22.36
CA ASN A 392 -29.79 27.58 -23.28
C ASN A 392 -28.40 27.10 -22.80
N PHE A 393 -27.98 26.03 -23.46
CA PHE A 393 -26.60 25.62 -23.71
C PHE A 393 -25.64 26.80 -23.93
N GLU A 394 -24.50 26.78 -23.24
CA GLU A 394 -23.21 27.03 -23.86
C GLU A 394 -22.08 26.27 -23.16
N THR A 395 -21.19 25.75 -23.99
CA THR A 395 -20.15 24.76 -23.76
C THR A 395 -18.96 25.32 -22.98
N ASN A 396 -18.35 24.54 -22.07
CA ASN A 396 -16.91 24.25 -22.11
C ASN A 396 -16.54 23.10 -21.16
N GLY A 397 -15.87 22.10 -21.74
CA GLY A 397 -15.71 20.77 -21.16
C GLY A 397 -14.45 20.59 -20.31
N TRP A 398 -14.52 19.60 -19.42
CA TRP A 398 -13.36 18.88 -18.90
C TRP A 398 -13.69 17.37 -18.97
N LYS A 399 -12.82 16.63 -19.66
CA LYS A 399 -12.91 15.18 -19.89
C LYS A 399 -12.63 14.44 -18.58
N THR A 400 -13.58 13.61 -18.17
CA THR A 400 -13.45 12.54 -17.18
C THR A 400 -12.60 11.39 -17.74
N TYR A 401 -11.64 10.89 -16.97
CA TYR A 401 -11.08 9.56 -17.16
C TYR A 401 -11.81 8.58 -16.25
N PHE A 402 -12.33 7.53 -16.87
CA PHE A 402 -12.98 6.38 -16.25
C PHE A 402 -11.94 5.51 -15.54
N TYR A 403 -12.25 5.03 -14.33
CA TYR A 403 -11.68 3.79 -13.81
C TYR A 403 -12.76 2.71 -13.88
N TYR A 404 -12.54 1.73 -14.76
CA TYR A 404 -13.27 0.46 -14.76
C TYR A 404 -12.75 -0.39 -13.60
N GLY A 405 -13.67 -0.85 -12.75
CA GLY A 405 -13.40 -1.95 -11.83
C GLY A 405 -13.11 -3.22 -12.62
N VAL A 406 -11.99 -3.85 -12.29
CA VAL A 406 -11.62 -5.17 -12.81
C VAL A 406 -12.37 -6.20 -12.00
N TYR A 407 -13.26 -6.92 -12.66
CA TYR A 407 -13.86 -8.15 -12.17
C TYR A 407 -12.80 -9.26 -12.12
N PHE A 408 -12.77 -10.00 -11.02
CA PHE A 408 -12.05 -11.27 -10.89
C PHE A 408 -12.62 -12.32 -11.85
N TYR A 409 -11.76 -12.95 -12.63
CA TYR A 409 -11.65 -14.41 -12.77
C TYR A 409 -10.22 -14.79 -13.16
#